data_AF-A0A9D0REB2-F1
#
_entry.id   AF-A0A9D0REB2-F1
#
_cell.length_a   1.000
_cell.length_b   1.000
_cell.length_c   1.000
_cell.angle_alpha   90.00
_cell.angle_beta   90.00
_cell.angle_gamma   90.00
#
_symmetry.space_group_name_H-M   'P 1'
#
loop_
_entity.id
_entity.type
_entity.pdbx_description
1 polymer ?
#
loop_
_entity_poly.entity_id
_entity_poly.type
_entity_poly.pdbx_seq_one_letter_code
_entity_poly.pdbx_strand_id
1 'polypeptide(L)'
;MPAARFNAVRLALRWTTNPQRFPIEGLRGLDMILEDGLWAIADRTLNDIPVAAWTDFEPRTSLHQPIACRLRFYHAHAGLVLDPAWAYCDRYLKRALDQADPKRP
;
A
#
# COMPACT_ATOMS: atom_id res chain seq x y z
N MET A 1 5.39 -10.23 -0.44
CA MET A 1 5.34 -8.86 -1.03
C MET A 1 6.60 -8.60 -1.85
N PRO A 2 6.53 -8.16 -3.13
CA PRO A 2 7.71 -7.81 -3.91
C PRO A 2 8.58 -6.73 -3.24
N ALA A 3 9.90 -6.87 -3.34
CA ALA A 3 10.87 -5.98 -2.69
C ALA A 3 10.69 -4.51 -3.11
N ALA A 4 10.55 -4.26 -4.42
CA ALA A 4 10.43 -2.91 -4.97
C ALA A 4 9.21 -2.16 -4.39
N ARG A 5 8.06 -2.82 -4.34
CA ARG A 5 6.82 -2.26 -3.77
C ARG A 5 6.98 -1.99 -2.28
N PHE A 6 7.58 -2.93 -1.54
CA PHE A 6 7.80 -2.70 -0.12
C PHE A 6 8.73 -1.53 0.15
N ASN A 7 9.81 -1.42 -0.61
CA ASN A 7 10.73 -0.30 -0.51
C ASN A 7 10.06 1.03 -0.83
N ALA A 8 9.25 1.09 -1.89
CA ALA A 8 8.53 2.29 -2.29
C ALA A 8 7.55 2.76 -1.21
N VAL A 9 6.77 1.85 -0.62
CA VAL A 9 5.88 2.19 0.50
C VAL A 9 6.67 2.69 1.69
N ARG A 10 7.74 1.98 2.10
CA ARG A 10 8.57 2.41 3.25
C ARG A 10 9.22 3.76 3.02
N LEU A 11 9.66 4.07 1.79
CA LEU A 11 10.22 5.38 1.45
C LEU A 11 9.15 6.46 1.52
N ALA A 12 7.98 6.23 0.93
CA ALA A 12 6.89 7.20 0.96
C ALA A 12 6.44 7.50 2.39
N LEU A 13 6.27 6.47 3.23
CA LEU A 13 5.92 6.65 4.65
C LEU A 13 6.98 7.44 5.43
N ARG A 14 8.26 7.35 5.06
CA ARG A 14 9.33 8.13 5.71
C ARG A 14 9.41 9.57 5.23
N TRP A 15 9.10 9.84 3.96
CA TRP A 15 9.42 11.11 3.31
C TRP A 15 8.22 12.03 3.10
N THR A 16 7.00 11.50 3.13
CA THR A 16 5.79 12.33 3.06
C THR A 16 5.08 12.31 4.41
N THR A 17 4.11 11.42 4.59
CA THR A 17 3.31 11.28 5.80
C THR A 17 3.19 9.81 6.17
N ASN A 18 2.98 9.50 7.44
CA ASN A 18 2.65 8.20 7.97
C ASN A 18 1.65 8.37 9.13
N PRO A 19 0.45 7.78 9.10
CA PRO A 19 -0.10 6.92 8.04
C PRO A 19 -0.42 7.67 6.74
N GLN A 20 -0.48 6.94 5.62
CA GLN A 20 -1.09 7.45 4.38
C GLN A 20 -2.44 6.79 4.14
N ARG A 21 -3.42 7.59 3.72
CA ARG A 21 -4.71 7.11 3.25
C ARG A 21 -5.10 7.87 1.99
N PHE A 22 -5.50 7.15 0.95
CA PHE A 22 -5.88 7.77 -0.31
C PHE A 22 -6.91 6.94 -1.10
N PRO A 23 -7.79 7.61 -1.86
CA PRO A 23 -8.75 6.95 -2.74
C PRO A 23 -8.06 6.16 -3.85
N ILE A 24 -8.56 4.95 -4.12
CA ILE A 24 -8.10 4.14 -5.25
C ILE A 24 -8.90 4.53 -6.49
N GLU A 25 -8.29 5.30 -7.38
CA GLU A 25 -8.95 5.71 -8.61
C GLU A 25 -9.30 4.49 -9.49
N GLY A 26 -10.53 4.45 -9.99
CA GLY A 26 -11.07 3.31 -10.72
C GLY A 26 -11.78 2.27 -9.84
N LEU A 27 -11.61 2.31 -8.52
CA LEU A 27 -12.32 1.45 -7.56
C LEU A 27 -13.14 2.32 -6.60
N ARG A 28 -14.36 2.68 -7.03
CA ARG A 28 -15.24 3.58 -6.27
C ARG A 28 -15.47 3.06 -4.85
N GLY A 29 -15.40 3.98 -3.88
CA GLY A 29 -15.59 3.67 -2.48
C GLY A 29 -14.35 3.13 -1.77
N LEU A 30 -13.36 2.59 -2.50
CA LEU A 30 -12.20 1.97 -1.86
C LEU A 30 -11.07 2.97 -1.59
N ASP A 31 -10.52 2.91 -0.39
CA ASP A 31 -9.29 3.59 0.00
C ASP A 31 -8.16 2.57 0.18
N MET A 32 -6.94 2.97 -0.16
CA MET A 32 -5.72 2.31 0.29
C MET A 32 -5.22 3.03 1.55
N ILE A 33 -4.82 2.25 2.54
CA ILE A 33 -4.24 2.69 3.81
C ILE A 33 -2.86 2.06 3.91
N LEU A 34 -1.83 2.86 4.18
CA LEU A 34 -0.45 2.42 4.34
C LEU A 34 0.10 2.90 5.68
N GLU A 35 0.54 1.96 6.51
CA GLU A 35 1.24 2.15 7.78
C GLU A 35 2.50 1.26 7.83
N ASP A 36 3.34 1.45 8.85
CA ASP A 36 4.60 0.69 8.97
C ASP A 36 4.40 -0.84 9.05
N GLY A 37 3.29 -1.30 9.64
CA GLY A 37 3.00 -2.72 9.88
C GLY A 37 1.71 -3.25 9.23
N LEU A 38 0.91 -2.38 8.62
CA LEU A 38 -0.40 -2.70 8.05
C LEU A 38 -0.61 -1.93 6.76
N TRP A 39 -0.86 -2.64 5.66
CA TRP A 39 -1.39 -2.04 4.44
C TRP A 39 -2.75 -2.64 4.15
N ALA A 40 -3.76 -1.80 3.92
CA ALA A 40 -5.14 -2.26 3.79
C ALA A 40 -5.87 -1.57 2.66
N ILE A 41 -6.80 -2.30 2.06
CA ILE A 41 -7.86 -1.75 1.25
C ILE A 41 -9.10 -1.72 2.13
N ALA A 42 -9.73 -0.56 2.30
CA ALA A 42 -10.96 -0.39 3.08
C ALA A 42 -12.08 0.18 2.21
N ASP A 43 -13.30 -0.29 2.42
CA ASP A 43 -14.49 0.29 1.79
C ASP A 43 -15.02 1.45 2.65
N ARG A 44 -14.74 2.68 2.22
CA ARG A 44 -15.16 3.88 2.93
C ARG A 44 -16.67 4.07 2.94
N THR A 45 -17.39 3.43 2.01
CA THR A 45 -18.85 3.54 1.89
C THR A 45 -19.57 2.60 2.85
N LEU A 46 -18.84 1.64 3.43
CA LEU A 46 -19.34 0.67 4.39
C LEU A 46 -18.62 0.81 5.73
N ASN A 47 -18.58 2.02 6.30
CA ASN A 47 -17.97 2.30 7.63
C ASN A 47 -16.52 1.79 7.77
N ASP A 48 -15.69 1.96 6.73
CA ASP A 48 -14.29 1.52 6.70
C ASP A 48 -14.08 0.02 6.95
N ILE A 49 -15.04 -0.81 6.53
CA ILE A 49 -14.85 -2.27 6.58
C ILE A 49 -13.63 -2.66 5.73
N PRO A 50 -12.69 -3.44 6.28
CA PRO A 50 -11.54 -3.90 5.52
C PRO A 50 -11.97 -4.85 4.40
N VAL A 51 -11.37 -4.70 3.23
CA VAL A 51 -11.55 -5.59 2.07
C VAL A 51 -10.43 -6.63 2.04
N ALA A 52 -9.19 -6.15 2.11
CA ALA A 52 -7.98 -6.96 2.16
C ALA A 52 -6.89 -6.23 2.94
N ALA A 53 -5.99 -6.99 3.59
CA ALA A 53 -4.87 -6.41 4.32
C ALA A 53 -3.58 -7.24 4.19
N TRP A 54 -2.46 -6.56 3.99
CA TRP A 54 -1.11 -7.07 4.14
C TRP A 54 -0.58 -6.67 5.52
N THR A 55 -0.11 -7.67 6.25
CA THR A 55 0.20 -7.58 7.69
C THR A 55 1.35 -8.53 8.02
N ASP A 56 1.84 -8.50 9.25
CA ASP A 56 2.89 -9.40 9.74
C ASP A 56 4.13 -9.38 8.82
N PHE A 57 4.59 -8.19 8.43
CA PHE A 57 5.78 -8.04 7.59
C PHE A 57 7.02 -8.46 8.36
N GLU A 58 7.71 -9.47 7.87
CA GLU A 58 8.91 -9.99 8.52
C GLU A 58 10.16 -9.17 8.18
N PRO A 59 11.12 -9.04 9.11
CA PRO A 59 12.39 -8.43 8.82
C PRO A 59 13.15 -9.24 7.75
N ARG A 60 13.99 -8.55 6.99
CA ARG A 60 14.88 -9.18 6.00
C ARG A 60 16.30 -8.66 6.13
N THR A 61 17.24 -9.43 5.62
CA THR A 61 18.68 -9.10 5.65
C THR A 61 19.16 -8.38 4.39
N SER A 62 18.39 -8.40 3.29
CA SER A 62 18.82 -7.86 1.98
C SER A 62 17.73 -7.07 1.25
N LEU A 63 18.08 -5.90 0.69
CA LEU A 63 17.11 -4.96 0.10
C LEU A 63 16.40 -5.41 -1.19
N HIS A 64 16.94 -6.42 -1.87
CA HIS A 64 16.39 -6.94 -3.14
C HIS A 64 15.44 -8.12 -2.91
N GLN A 65 15.46 -8.74 -1.72
CA GLN A 65 14.63 -9.90 -1.43
C GLN A 65 13.19 -9.49 -1.14
N PRO A 66 12.19 -10.26 -1.60
CA PRO A 66 10.80 -10.02 -1.23
C PRO A 66 10.62 -10.11 0.29
N ILE A 67 9.62 -9.40 0.80
CA ILE A 67 9.25 -9.45 2.22
C ILE A 67 8.15 -10.50 2.40
N ALA A 68 8.37 -11.41 3.35
CA ALA A 68 7.31 -12.28 3.85
C ALA A 68 6.27 -11.45 4.62
N CYS A 69 5.01 -11.71 4.35
CA CYS A 69 3.88 -11.04 4.97
C CYS A 69 2.64 -11.92 4.83
N ARG A 70 1.62 -11.67 5.66
CA ARG A 70 0.31 -12.31 5.54
C ARG A 70 -0.66 -11.43 4.77
N LEU A 71 -1.31 -12.01 3.76
CA LEU A 71 -2.45 -11.41 3.08
C LEU A 71 -3.74 -11.98 3.69
N ARG A 72 -4.58 -11.11 4.22
CA ARG A 72 -5.88 -11.43 4.82
C ARG A 72 -7.01 -10.89 3.92
N PHE A 73 -8.05 -11.70 3.73
CA PHE A 73 -9.25 -11.34 2.99
C PHE A 73 -10.44 -11.25 3.94
N TYR A 74 -11.25 -10.21 3.78
CA TYR A 74 -12.43 -9.96 4.63
C TYR A 74 -13.73 -9.93 3.82
N HIS A 75 -13.63 -9.99 2.48
CA HIS A 75 -14.76 -10.12 1.57
C HIS A 75 -14.53 -11.21 0.52
N ALA A 76 -15.60 -11.87 0.10
CA ALA A 76 -15.57 -12.99 -0.84
C ALA A 76 -14.91 -12.66 -2.19
N HIS A 77 -15.00 -11.41 -2.64
CA HIS A 77 -14.44 -10.95 -3.92
C HIS A 77 -13.21 -10.04 -3.77
N ALA A 78 -12.61 -9.99 -2.58
CA ALA A 78 -11.47 -9.12 -2.31
C ALA A 78 -10.25 -9.40 -3.22
N GLY A 79 -10.12 -10.62 -3.74
CA GLY A 79 -9.08 -10.98 -4.72
C GLY A 79 -9.16 -10.16 -6.02
N LEU A 80 -10.35 -9.76 -6.46
CA LEU A 80 -10.55 -9.05 -7.73
C LEU A 80 -10.01 -7.62 -7.71
N VAL A 81 -9.87 -7.03 -6.52
CA VAL A 81 -9.46 -5.62 -6.38
C VAL A 81 -7.97 -5.45 -6.10
N LEU A 82 -7.23 -6.54 -5.82
CA LEU A 82 -5.83 -6.43 -5.38
C LEU A 82 -4.93 -5.84 -6.46
N ASP A 83 -4.96 -6.41 -7.67
CA ASP A 83 -4.11 -5.97 -8.78
C ASP A 83 -4.40 -4.52 -9.22
N PRO A 84 -5.67 -4.11 -9.47
CA PRO A 84 -5.93 -2.71 -9.80
C PRO A 84 -5.59 -1.75 -8.65
N ALA A 85 -5.80 -2.16 -7.39
CA ALA A 85 -5.41 -1.36 -6.23
C ALA A 85 -3.90 -1.15 -6.16
N TRP A 86 -3.11 -2.21 -6.36
CA TRP A 86 -1.66 -2.10 -6.39
C TRP A 86 -1.15 -1.33 -7.59
N ALA A 87 -1.73 -1.52 -8.78
CA ALA A 87 -1.37 -0.75 -9.96
C ALA A 87 -1.60 0.77 -9.74
N TYR A 88 -2.69 1.14 -9.07
CA TYR A 88 -2.93 2.53 -8.68
C TYR A 88 -1.94 3.00 -7.61
N CYS A 89 -1.76 2.23 -6.54
CA CYS A 89 -0.84 2.55 -5.45
C CYS A 89 0.59 2.77 -5.96
N ASP A 90 1.09 1.91 -6.85
CA ASP A 90 2.43 2.04 -7.43
C ASP A 90 2.59 3.39 -8.17
N ARG A 91 1.55 3.85 -8.91
CA ARG A 91 1.54 5.18 -9.56
C ARG A 91 1.44 6.32 -8.56
N TYR A 92 0.58 6.18 -7.55
CA TYR A 92 0.39 7.16 -6.48
C TYR A 92 1.70 7.42 -5.73
N LEU A 93 2.38 6.35 -5.30
CA LEU A 93 3.65 6.43 -4.57
C LEU A 93 4.74 7.04 -5.43
N LYS A 94 4.83 6.68 -6.72
CA LYS A 94 5.79 7.30 -7.63
C LYS A 94 5.61 8.82 -7.67
N ARG A 95 4.37 9.29 -7.88
CA ARG A 95 4.07 10.73 -7.92
C ARG A 95 4.36 11.42 -6.59
N ALA A 96 3.98 10.80 -5.47
CA ALA A 96 4.23 11.35 -4.14
C ALA A 96 5.74 11.51 -3.87
N LEU A 97 6.55 10.52 -4.24
CA LEU A 97 8.00 10.55 -4.11
C LEU A 97 8.66 11.56 -5.05
N ASP A 98 8.20 11.66 -6.31
CA ASP A 98 8.70 12.66 -7.26
C ASP A 98 8.43 14.10 -6.75
N GLN A 99 7.31 14.32 -6.03
CA GLN A 99 6.95 15.63 -5.48
C GLN A 99 7.66 15.94 -4.15
N ALA A 100 8.04 14.92 -3.39
CA ALA A 100 8.75 15.06 -2.13
C ALA A 100 10.24 15.40 -2.31
N ASP A 101 10.77 15.30 -3.53
CA ASP A 101 12.19 15.46 -3.85
C ASP A 101 12.49 16.69 -4.73
N PRO A 102 12.80 17.88 -4.15
CA PRO A 102 13.27 19.02 -4.94
C PRO A 102 14.77 18.98 -5.28
N LYS A 103 15.59 18.11 -4.66
CA LYS A 103 17.03 17.97 -4.91
C LYS A 103 17.54 16.59 -4.48
N ARG A 104 17.60 15.67 -5.43
CA ARG A 104 18.39 14.45 -5.32
C ARG A 104 19.88 14.81 -5.36
N PRO A 105 20.76 14.21 -4.53
CA PRO A 105 22.21 14.39 -4.69
C PRO A 105 22.70 13.93 -6.07
#